data_AF-C3LV43-F1
#
_entry.id   AF-C3LV43-F1
#
_cell.length_a   1.000
_cell.length_b   1.000
_cell.length_c   1.000
_cell.angle_alpha   90.00
_cell.angle_beta   90.00
_cell.angle_gamma   90.00
#
_symmetry.space_group_name_H-M   'P 1'
#
loop_
_entity.id
_entity.type
_entity.pdbx_description
1 polymer ?
#
loop_
_entity_poly.entity_id
_entity_poly.type
_entity_poly.pdbx_seq_one_letter_code
_entity_poly.pdbx_strand_id
1 'polypeptide(L)'
;MDYETKLQLEHKELSDKGVWKSNYNPPLVKLLRKLGLCFPPPYYQSFFANVMLCVAFFAPVWGIFQWFLVWDELGKPVLEAVYISLLTGALFGLVMATFYYIRRKQLNLTDWGSLGE
;
A
#
# COMPACT_ATOMS: atom_id res chain seq x y z
N MET A 1 -2.94 15.50 -18.61
CA MET A 1 -2.16 16.10 -17.51
C MET A 1 -1.00 15.18 -17.18
N ASP A 2 0.19 15.73 -16.89
CA ASP A 2 1.37 14.96 -16.48
C ASP A 2 1.16 14.26 -15.11
N TYR A 3 1.80 13.10 -14.90
CA TYR A 3 1.63 12.30 -13.68
C TYR A 3 2.03 13.07 -12.42
N GLU A 4 3.13 13.83 -12.47
CA GLU A 4 3.59 14.63 -11.33
C GLU A 4 2.60 15.75 -11.02
N THR A 5 2.02 16.39 -12.05
CA THR A 5 0.99 17.42 -11.83
C THR A 5 -0.25 16.83 -11.18
N LYS A 6 -0.68 15.65 -11.63
CA LYS A 6 -1.82 14.92 -11.05
C LYS A 6 -1.57 14.54 -9.59
N LEU A 7 -0.36 14.11 -9.29
CA LEU A 7 0.09 13.77 -7.95
C LEU A 7 0.15 15.00 -7.01
N GLN A 8 0.55 16.17 -7.51
CA GLN A 8 0.49 17.41 -6.72
C GLN A 8 -0.95 17.80 -6.35
N LEU A 9 -1.90 17.62 -7.28
CA LEU A 9 -3.32 17.85 -7.00
C LEU A 9 -3.86 16.88 -5.94
N GLU A 10 -3.44 15.62 -5.98
CA GLU A 10 -3.83 14.62 -4.98
C GLU A 10 -3.27 14.96 -3.59
N HIS A 11 -1.98 15.29 -3.50
CA HIS A 11 -1.38 15.73 -2.26
C HIS A 11 -2.08 16.97 -1.69
N LYS A 12 -2.49 17.90 -2.57
CA LYS A 12 -3.25 19.09 -2.17
C LYS A 12 -4.62 18.71 -1.65
N GLU A 13 -5.39 17.91 -2.38
CA GLU A 13 -6.72 17.46 -1.95
C GLU A 13 -6.67 16.75 -0.59
N LEU A 14 -5.70 15.85 -0.40
CA LEU A 14 -5.53 15.12 0.85
C LEU A 14 -5.05 16.02 1.99
N SER A 15 -4.18 16.99 1.72
CA SER A 15 -3.77 17.98 2.70
C SER A 15 -4.94 18.87 3.14
N ASP A 16 -5.75 19.35 2.18
CA ASP A 16 -6.92 20.20 2.43
C ASP A 16 -7.98 19.46 3.26
N LYS A 17 -8.07 18.13 3.08
CA LYS A 17 -8.95 17.24 3.85
C LYS A 17 -8.32 16.74 5.16
N GLY A 18 -7.19 17.29 5.58
CA GLY A 18 -6.56 17.02 6.88
C GLY A 18 -5.85 15.68 6.98
N VAL A 19 -5.52 15.04 5.86
CA VAL A 19 -4.72 13.79 5.87
C VAL A 19 -3.25 14.13 6.08
N TRP A 20 -2.62 13.48 7.05
CA TRP A 20 -1.21 13.69 7.30
C TRP A 20 -0.34 13.18 6.13
N LYS A 21 0.69 13.95 5.77
CA LYS A 21 1.62 13.67 4.67
C LYS A 21 2.27 12.29 4.72
N SER A 22 2.55 11.77 5.91
CA SER A 22 3.09 10.41 6.07
C SER A 22 2.13 9.34 5.58
N ASN A 23 0.82 9.61 5.66
CA ASN A 23 -0.23 8.65 5.40
C ASN A 23 -0.60 8.57 3.91
N TYR A 24 -0.52 9.70 3.18
CA TYR A 24 -0.78 9.72 1.74
C TYR A 24 0.47 9.55 0.86
N ASN A 25 1.67 9.80 1.40
CA ASN A 25 2.93 9.61 0.67
C ASN A 25 3.89 8.67 1.43
N PRO A 26 3.50 7.40 1.65
CA PRO A 26 4.31 6.45 2.40
C PRO A 26 5.61 6.10 1.64
N PRO A 27 6.65 5.61 2.36
CA PRO A 27 7.94 5.25 1.74
C PRO A 27 7.82 4.27 0.57
N LEU A 28 6.87 3.32 0.64
CA LEU A 28 6.60 2.36 -0.43
C LEU A 28 6.22 3.06 -1.75
N VAL A 29 5.32 4.04 -1.69
CA VAL A 29 4.87 4.80 -2.87
C VAL A 29 6.02 5.63 -3.45
N LYS A 30 6.87 6.20 -2.58
CA LYS A 30 8.09 6.89 -3.02
C LYS A 30 9.05 5.95 -3.75
N LEU A 31 9.23 4.73 -3.24
CA LEU A 31 10.10 3.73 -3.85
C LEU A 31 9.57 3.30 -5.23
N LEU A 32 8.28 2.97 -5.32
CA LEU A 32 7.64 2.60 -6.59
C LEU A 32 7.79 3.70 -7.65
N ARG A 33 7.60 4.97 -7.26
CA ARG A 33 7.85 6.11 -8.17
C ARG A 33 9.31 6.22 -8.61
N LYS A 34 10.28 6.02 -7.71
CA LYS A 34 11.71 5.99 -8.08
C LYS A 34 12.04 4.87 -9.05
N LEU A 35 11.29 3.77 -9.02
CA LEU A 35 11.41 2.66 -9.98
C LEU A 35 10.71 2.94 -11.32
N GLY A 36 10.16 4.14 -11.54
CA GLY A 36 9.46 4.53 -12.76
C GLY A 36 8.01 4.01 -12.85
N LEU A 37 7.48 3.45 -11.75
CA LEU A 37 6.14 2.90 -11.71
C LEU A 37 5.14 3.98 -11.30
N CYS A 38 4.44 4.55 -12.29
CA CYS A 38 3.44 5.59 -12.12
C CYS A 38 2.07 5.02 -11.70
N PHE A 39 1.99 4.42 -10.51
CA PHE A 39 0.71 3.94 -9.96
C PHE A 39 -0.07 5.07 -9.28
N PRO A 40 -1.41 4.99 -9.25
CA PRO A 40 -2.21 5.85 -8.39
C PRO A 40 -1.81 5.63 -6.91
N PRO A 41 -1.89 6.65 -6.05
CA PRO A 41 -1.67 6.50 -4.62
C PRO A 41 -2.70 5.56 -3.97
N PRO A 42 -2.43 4.98 -2.78
CA PRO A 42 -3.29 3.99 -2.14
C PRO A 42 -4.75 4.43 -1.94
N TYR A 43 -4.98 5.73 -1.68
CA TYR A 43 -6.32 6.30 -1.53
C TYR A 43 -7.13 6.34 -2.84
N TYR A 44 -6.46 6.25 -3.99
CA TYR A 44 -7.02 6.38 -5.33
C TYR A 44 -6.94 5.07 -6.13
N GLN A 45 -6.31 4.03 -5.58
CA GLN A 45 -6.29 2.70 -6.17
C GLN A 45 -7.58 1.92 -5.91
N SER A 46 -7.80 0.88 -6.73
CA SER A 46 -8.86 -0.09 -6.48
C SER A 46 -8.54 -0.91 -5.23
N PHE A 47 -9.59 -1.43 -4.59
CA PHE A 47 -9.46 -2.26 -3.40
C PHE A 47 -8.51 -3.45 -3.62
N PHE A 48 -8.69 -4.20 -4.71
CA PHE A 48 -7.85 -5.35 -5.03
C PHE A 48 -6.40 -4.97 -5.35
N ALA A 49 -6.16 -3.84 -6.03
CA ALA A 49 -4.81 -3.36 -6.27
C ALA A 49 -4.08 -3.04 -4.95
N ASN A 50 -4.78 -2.41 -3.99
CA ASN A 50 -4.25 -2.17 -2.65
C ASN A 50 -3.91 -3.48 -1.91
N VAL A 51 -4.79 -4.49 -1.96
CA VAL A 51 -4.51 -5.80 -1.36
C VAL A 51 -3.24 -6.41 -1.97
N MET A 52 -3.15 -6.48 -3.30
CA MET A 52 -2.02 -7.10 -3.98
C MET A 52 -0.70 -6.39 -3.69
N LEU A 53 -0.70 -5.05 -3.70
CA LEU A 53 0.50 -4.27 -3.37
C LEU A 53 0.93 -4.46 -1.92
N CYS A 54 -0.03 -4.51 -0.98
CA CYS A 54 0.28 -4.78 0.42
C CYS A 54 0.84 -6.19 0.61
N VAL A 55 0.25 -7.21 -0.01
CA VAL A 55 0.73 -8.60 0.06
C VAL A 55 2.13 -8.71 -0.52
N ALA A 56 2.34 -8.20 -1.74
CA ALA A 56 3.59 -8.30 -2.47
C ALA A 56 4.77 -7.64 -1.71
N PHE A 57 4.51 -6.61 -0.92
CA PHE A 57 5.54 -5.95 -0.12
C PHE A 57 5.67 -6.53 1.29
N PHE A 58 4.55 -6.72 2.00
CA PHE A 58 4.57 -7.11 3.40
C PHE A 58 4.98 -8.57 3.58
N ALA A 59 4.45 -9.50 2.78
CA ALA A 59 4.73 -10.93 2.94
C ALA A 59 6.23 -11.27 2.87
N PRO A 60 7.02 -10.80 1.87
CA PRO A 60 8.45 -11.09 1.84
C PRO A 60 9.22 -10.40 2.97
N VAL A 61 8.91 -9.13 3.28
CA VAL A 61 9.60 -8.40 4.36
C VAL A 61 9.37 -9.08 5.71
N TRP A 62 8.12 -9.42 6.01
CA TRP A 62 7.75 -10.13 7.22
C TRP A 62 8.34 -11.54 7.28
N GLY A 63 8.28 -12.29 6.18
CA GLY A 63 8.80 -13.64 6.11
C GLY A 63 10.32 -13.71 6.32
N ILE A 64 11.07 -12.79 5.68
CA ILE A 64 12.52 -12.67 5.89
C ILE A 64 12.83 -12.30 7.34
N PHE A 65 12.10 -11.34 7.90
CA PHE A 65 12.28 -10.92 9.29
C PHE A 65 12.02 -12.07 10.27
N GLN A 66 10.92 -12.81 10.10
CA GLN A 66 10.59 -13.97 10.94
C GLN A 66 11.55 -15.14 10.75
N TRP A 67 12.09 -15.32 9.54
CA TRP A 67 13.10 -16.34 9.26
C TRP A 67 14.30 -16.19 10.19
N PHE A 68 14.89 -14.99 10.22
CA PHE A 68 16.09 -14.72 11.01
C PHE A 68 15.86 -14.60 12.52
N LEU A 69 14.63 -14.34 12.97
CA LEU A 69 14.34 -14.16 14.40
C LEU A 69 13.84 -15.41 15.10
N VAL A 70 13.09 -16.26 14.41
CA VAL A 70 12.30 -17.32 15.06
C VAL A 70 12.31 -18.62 14.25
N TRP A 71 12.04 -18.55 12.94
CA TRP A 71 11.74 -19.78 12.19
C TRP A 71 12.96 -20.63 11.86
N ASP A 72 14.13 -20.01 11.65
CA ASP A 72 15.38 -20.74 11.41
C ASP A 72 15.77 -21.56 12.65
N GLU A 73 15.73 -20.95 13.84
CA GLU A 73 16.01 -21.63 15.12
C GLU A 73 15.01 -22.76 15.42
N LEU A 74 13.74 -22.59 15.02
CA LEU A 74 12.71 -23.61 15.19
C LEU A 74 12.78 -24.73 14.14
N GLY A 75 13.72 -24.68 13.19
CA GLY A 75 13.83 -25.66 12.11
C GLY A 75 12.57 -25.72 11.23
N LYS A 76 11.88 -24.58 11.07
CA LYS A 76 10.58 -24.53 10.40
C LYS A 76 10.74 -24.81 8.89
N PRO A 77 9.89 -25.65 8.28
CA PRO A 77 9.95 -25.89 6.85
C PRO A 77 9.76 -24.60 6.04
N VAL A 78 10.60 -24.39 5.02
CA VAL A 78 10.54 -23.18 4.16
C VAL A 78 9.15 -23.00 3.54
N LEU A 79 8.53 -24.07 3.07
CA LEU A 79 7.20 -24.01 2.47
C LEU A 79 6.14 -23.52 3.48
N GLU A 80 6.24 -23.94 4.73
CA GLU A 80 5.34 -23.51 5.79
C GLU A 80 5.57 -22.03 6.15
N ALA A 81 6.83 -21.59 6.21
CA ALA A 81 7.19 -20.19 6.40
C ALA A 81 6.63 -19.29 5.27
N VAL A 82 6.73 -19.73 4.01
CA VAL A 82 6.16 -19.03 2.86
C VAL A 82 4.64 -18.96 2.97
N TYR A 83 3.97 -20.08 3.28
CA TYR A 83 2.52 -20.14 3.43
C TYR A 83 2.02 -19.18 4.53
N ILE A 84 2.65 -19.21 5.71
CA ILE A 84 2.30 -18.31 6.82
C ILE A 84 2.54 -16.85 6.43
N SER A 85 3.66 -16.55 5.77
CA SER A 85 3.99 -15.18 5.33
C SER A 85 2.95 -14.64 4.35
N LEU A 86 2.52 -15.46 3.38
CA LEU A 86 1.47 -15.10 2.42
C LEU A 86 0.12 -14.90 3.12
N LEU A 87 -0.24 -15.77 4.06
CA LEU A 87 -1.49 -15.66 4.81
C LEU A 87 -1.52 -14.39 5.68
N THR A 88 -0.43 -14.10 6.40
CA THR A 88 -0.30 -12.86 7.18
C THR A 88 -0.34 -11.63 6.27
N GLY A 89 0.37 -11.68 5.13
CA GLY A 89 0.35 -10.62 4.13
C GLY A 89 -1.05 -10.36 3.56
N ALA A 90 -1.82 -11.43 3.28
CA ALA A 90 -3.19 -11.34 2.78
C ALA A 90 -4.13 -10.68 3.80
N LEU A 91 -4.07 -11.11 5.06
CA LEU A 91 -4.85 -10.50 6.14
C LEU A 91 -4.49 -9.02 6.32
N PHE A 92 -3.19 -8.71 6.37
CA PHE A 92 -2.72 -7.32 6.47
C PHE A 92 -3.19 -6.48 5.28
N GLY A 93 -3.07 -7.01 4.05
CA GLY A 93 -3.50 -6.33 2.84
C GLY A 93 -5.00 -6.07 2.81
N LEU A 94 -5.82 -7.00 3.27
CA LEU A 94 -7.27 -6.82 3.40
C LEU A 94 -7.62 -5.73 4.41
N VAL A 95 -6.96 -5.70 5.57
CA VAL A 95 -7.16 -4.66 6.59
C VAL A 95 -6.79 -3.29 6.03
N MET A 96 -5.62 -3.17 5.39
CA MET A 96 -5.15 -1.91 4.82
C MET A 96 -6.01 -1.43 3.66
N ALA A 97 -6.41 -2.32 2.74
CA ALA A 97 -7.31 -1.97 1.64
C ALA A 97 -8.66 -1.49 2.15
N THR A 98 -9.19 -2.14 3.21
CA THR A 98 -10.44 -1.72 3.87
C THR A 98 -10.29 -0.35 4.52
N PHE A 99 -9.18 -0.10 5.23
CA PHE A 99 -8.86 1.20 5.80
C PHE A 99 -8.84 2.31 4.73
N TYR A 100 -8.12 2.10 3.62
CA TYR A 100 -8.05 3.08 2.54
C TYR A 100 -9.41 3.30 1.88
N TYR A 101 -10.19 2.23 1.68
CA TYR A 101 -11.54 2.34 1.12
C TYR A 101 -12.47 3.17 2.01
N ILE A 102 -12.50 2.87 3.32
CA ILE A 102 -13.32 3.60 4.29
C ILE A 102 -12.88 5.07 4.35
N ARG A 103 -11.58 5.33 4.47
CA ARG A 103 -11.08 6.72 4.52
C ARG A 103 -11.37 7.48 3.24
N ARG A 104 -11.23 6.84 2.08
CA ARG A 104 -11.58 7.45 0.79
C ARG A 104 -13.04 7.94 0.78
N LYS A 105 -13.97 7.12 1.29
CA LYS A 105 -15.39 7.46 1.41
C LYS A 105 -15.64 8.55 2.45
N GLN A 106 -15.02 8.47 3.63
CA GLN A 106 -15.13 9.50 4.68
C GLN A 106 -14.65 10.87 4.22
N LEU A 107 -13.59 10.89 3.41
CA LEU A 107 -13.00 12.11 2.88
C LEU A 107 -13.68 12.58 1.58
N ASN A 108 -14.67 11.84 1.06
CA ASN A 108 -15.31 12.13 -0.24
C ASN A 108 -14.29 12.46 -1.34
N LEU A 109 -13.24 11.65 -1.47
CA LEU A 109 -12.15 11.91 -2.42
C LEU A 109 -12.65 11.85 -3.86
N THR A 110 -12.11 12.73 -4.68
CA THR A 110 -12.33 12.73 -6.14
C THR A 110 -11.87 11.39 -6.74
N ASP A 111 -12.45 11.01 -7.89
CA ASP A 111 -11.90 9.88 -8.64
C ASP A 111 -10.54 10.25 -9.23
N TRP A 112 -9.63 9.27 -9.29
CA TRP A 112 -8.33 9.51 -9.91
C TRP A 112 -8.49 9.97 -11.35
N GLY A 113 -9.45 9.39 -12.10
CA GLY A 113 -9.72 9.76 -13.49
C GLY A 113 -9.99 11.26 -13.66
N SER A 114 -10.93 11.79 -12.86
CA SER A 114 -11.43 13.17 -12.93
C SER A 114 -10.60 14.20 -12.16
N LEU A 115 -9.54 13.77 -11.47
CA LEU A 115 -8.67 14.69 -10.75
C LEU A 115 -7.94 15.61 -11.76
N GLY A 116 -8.33 16.89 -11.78
CA GLY A 116 -7.77 17.91 -12.67
C GLY A 116 -8.38 17.96 -14.08
N GLU A 117 -9.53 17.31 -14.31
CA GLU A 117 -10.42 17.62 -15.44
C GLU A 117 -11.16 18.95 -15.24
#